data_AF-A0A7V2EY66-F1
#
_entry.id   AF-A0A7V2EY66-F1
#
_cell.length_a   1.000
_cell.length_b   1.000
_cell.length_c   1.000
_cell.angle_alpha   90.00
_cell.angle_beta   90.00
_cell.angle_gamma   90.00
#
_symmetry.space_group_name_H-M   'P 1'
#
loop_
_entity.id
_entity.type
_entity.pdbx_description
1 polymer ?
#
loop_
_entity_poly.entity_id
_entity_poly.type
_entity_poly.pdbx_seq_one_letter_code
_entity_poly.pdbx_strand_id
1 'polypeptide(L)'
;PGDVQLTEYHSNNADRFTAPEFRKITYISLTADDLAKEIAISDDTIAESYAARMNEYLSPENRVLQQIRVKDEAVAKKAYDRLKGGGDFATVAREVAGLDPDQINLGAMTRSQLLPELADPVFALQPGQFTAPLKSLLGWHIIRLDSITAPVQKSLADIKENLVKELASDKAIDSLYRVANSLEDELGGGATFEEAARALNLPIRTIPMIDRSGTANGVPVADLPKGDFLSVAFETIEGQDSPLTESGGDGYFIIRIDSVTAPELRPLASIRADVLSAWQQDQRAENGKKMAQDIIAKIKSGENMATLAKDLGLKISNTEPFTRRESVGSLSPSLVTALFAASPGDTLEAVGNGGHVVARLKDVKAANPVARKKDLDALGQSLTSAMRADLLGQLSGGLRQTYPVSINAASLDALF
;
A
#
# COMPACT_ATOMS: atom_id res chain seq x y z
N PRO A 1 19.96 41.19 2.24
CA PRO A 1 21.14 41.12 3.13
C PRO A 1 22.44 41.47 2.40
N GLY A 2 23.38 42.10 3.09
CA GLY A 2 24.78 42.17 2.65
C GLY A 2 25.52 40.85 2.91
N ASP A 3 26.74 40.71 2.40
CA ASP A 3 27.51 39.47 2.52
C ASP A 3 27.83 39.08 3.98
N VAL A 4 28.07 40.06 4.86
CA VAL A 4 28.26 39.84 6.30
C VAL A 4 27.03 39.19 6.93
N GLN A 5 25.84 39.72 6.67
CA GLN A 5 24.58 39.18 7.21
C GLN A 5 24.29 37.76 6.70
N LEU A 6 24.63 37.49 5.43
CA LEU A 6 24.43 36.18 4.85
C LEU A 6 25.41 35.14 5.43
N THR A 7 26.64 35.58 5.76
CA THR A 7 27.67 34.76 6.42
C THR A 7 27.29 34.43 7.85
N GLU A 8 26.83 35.43 8.63
CA GLU A 8 26.31 35.20 9.99
C GLU A 8 25.09 34.27 9.98
N TYR A 9 24.15 34.47 9.06
CA TYR A 9 22.98 33.62 8.96
C TYR A 9 23.35 32.17 8.60
N HIS A 10 24.30 31.98 7.68
CA HIS A 10 24.83 30.66 7.33
C HIS A 10 25.42 29.94 8.56
N SER A 11 26.28 30.63 9.32
CA SER A 11 26.92 30.05 10.51
C SER A 11 25.93 29.79 11.65
N ASN A 12 25.01 30.72 11.92
CA ASN A 12 24.01 30.59 12.99
C ASN A 12 22.94 29.53 12.70
N ASN A 13 22.81 29.11 11.44
CA ASN A 13 21.87 28.09 10.99
C ASN A 13 22.61 26.90 10.38
N ALA A 14 23.83 26.60 10.87
CA ALA A 14 24.70 25.58 10.31
C ALA A 14 23.97 24.24 10.11
N ASP A 15 23.17 23.79 11.06
CA ASP A 15 22.40 22.53 10.96
C ASP A 15 21.54 22.41 9.69
N ARG A 16 21.01 23.52 9.17
CA ARG A 16 20.21 23.55 7.92
C ARG A 16 21.06 23.44 6.65
N PHE A 17 22.34 23.77 6.77
CA PHE A 17 23.27 23.92 5.65
C PHE A 17 24.39 22.88 5.65
N THR A 18 24.59 22.19 6.77
CA THR A 18 25.45 21.02 6.90
C THR A 18 25.00 19.92 5.95
N ALA A 19 25.91 19.47 5.10
CA ALA A 19 25.71 18.26 4.32
C ALA A 19 25.66 17.05 5.28
N PRO A 20 24.81 16.04 5.01
CA PRO A 20 24.83 14.83 5.81
C PRO A 20 26.14 14.06 5.62
N GLU A 21 26.32 13.02 6.43
CA GLU A 21 27.35 12.03 6.18
C GLU A 21 27.07 11.33 4.84
N PHE A 22 28.08 11.25 3.99
CA PHE A 22 28.02 10.46 2.76
C PHE A 22 28.98 9.28 2.83
N ARG A 23 28.57 8.16 2.26
CA ARG A 23 29.42 6.97 2.12
C ARG A 23 29.62 6.62 0.66
N LYS A 24 30.84 6.20 0.32
CA LYS A 24 31.13 5.47 -0.90
C LYS A 24 31.07 3.98 -0.56
N ILE A 25 30.22 3.26 -1.28
CA ILE A 25 29.87 1.88 -0.96
C ILE A 25 30.21 1.02 -2.16
N THR A 26 30.93 -0.07 -1.94
CA THR A 26 31.03 -1.16 -2.90
C THR A 26 30.29 -2.36 -2.34
N TYR A 27 29.47 -3.04 -3.14
CA TYR A 27 28.62 -4.14 -2.65
C TYR A 27 28.44 -5.24 -3.68
N ILE A 28 28.14 -6.43 -3.19
CA ILE A 28 27.66 -7.57 -3.96
C ILE A 28 26.22 -7.80 -3.49
N SER A 29 25.32 -7.99 -4.45
CA SER A 29 23.95 -8.39 -4.17
C SER A 29 23.66 -9.67 -4.93
N LEU A 30 23.13 -10.64 -4.20
CA LEU A 30 22.70 -11.94 -4.67
C LEU A 30 21.18 -11.96 -4.63
N THR A 31 20.54 -12.18 -5.77
CA THR A 31 19.09 -12.33 -5.85
C THR A 31 18.76 -13.62 -6.59
N ALA A 32 17.67 -14.28 -6.21
CA ALA A 32 17.19 -15.44 -6.96
C ALA A 32 16.94 -15.07 -8.44
N ASP A 33 16.41 -13.88 -8.72
CA ASP A 33 16.17 -13.39 -10.08
C ASP A 33 17.43 -13.27 -10.93
N ASP A 34 18.53 -12.77 -10.36
CA ASP A 34 19.80 -12.65 -11.09
C ASP A 34 20.43 -14.03 -11.35
N LEU A 35 20.33 -14.96 -10.39
CA LEU A 35 20.80 -16.33 -10.58
C LEU A 35 19.94 -17.10 -11.59
N ALA A 36 18.62 -16.91 -11.59
CA ALA A 36 17.70 -17.59 -12.50
C ALA A 36 18.01 -17.30 -13.98
N LYS A 37 18.50 -16.08 -14.30
CA LYS A 37 18.88 -15.69 -15.67
C LYS A 37 20.08 -16.47 -16.20
N GLU A 38 20.95 -16.94 -15.32
CA GLU A 38 22.17 -17.69 -15.67
C GLU A 38 21.95 -19.21 -15.66
N ILE A 39 20.81 -19.69 -15.12
CA ILE A 39 20.51 -21.12 -15.03
C ILE A 39 19.89 -21.62 -16.33
N ALA A 40 20.63 -22.47 -17.04
CA ALA A 40 20.10 -23.21 -18.17
C ALA A 40 19.25 -24.41 -17.70
N ILE A 41 18.02 -24.52 -18.20
CA ILE A 41 17.15 -25.69 -17.98
C ILE A 41 17.23 -26.60 -19.21
N SER A 42 17.55 -27.88 -19.01
CA SER A 42 17.61 -28.85 -20.11
C SER A 42 16.23 -29.17 -20.66
N ASP A 43 16.15 -29.48 -21.96
CA ASP A 43 14.91 -29.89 -22.61
C ASP A 43 14.28 -31.13 -21.93
N ASP A 44 15.11 -32.05 -21.42
CA ASP A 44 14.66 -33.22 -20.65
C ASP A 44 13.94 -32.80 -19.35
N THR A 45 14.52 -31.87 -18.58
CA THR A 45 13.90 -31.36 -17.34
C THR A 45 12.55 -30.69 -17.65
N ILE A 46 12.49 -29.94 -18.75
CA ILE A 46 11.27 -29.25 -19.20
C ILE A 46 10.20 -30.28 -19.56
N ALA A 47 10.55 -31.30 -20.33
CA ALA A 47 9.64 -32.35 -20.77
C ALA A 47 9.11 -33.18 -19.58
N GLU A 48 9.99 -33.56 -18.65
CA GLU A 48 9.64 -34.28 -17.43
C GLU A 48 8.69 -33.46 -16.54
N SER A 49 9.00 -32.19 -16.31
CA SER A 49 8.15 -31.31 -15.51
C SER A 49 6.77 -31.10 -16.13
N TYR A 50 6.71 -30.89 -17.46
CA TYR A 50 5.45 -30.79 -18.17
C TYR A 50 4.62 -32.07 -18.08
N ALA A 51 5.24 -33.24 -18.25
CA ALA A 51 4.55 -34.52 -18.14
C ALA A 51 4.03 -34.78 -16.71
N ALA A 52 4.83 -34.46 -15.69
CA ALA A 52 4.45 -34.62 -14.29
C ALA A 52 3.26 -33.71 -13.89
N ARG A 53 3.19 -32.50 -14.48
CA ARG A 53 2.18 -31.48 -14.18
C ARG A 53 1.11 -31.33 -15.26
N MET A 54 0.95 -32.33 -16.15
CA MET A 54 0.08 -32.23 -17.32
C MET A 54 -1.37 -31.82 -16.99
N ASN A 55 -1.88 -32.27 -15.84
CA ASN A 55 -3.23 -31.94 -15.36
C ASN A 55 -3.40 -30.46 -14.99
N GLU A 56 -2.34 -29.76 -14.59
CA GLU A 56 -2.38 -28.31 -14.29
C GLU A 56 -2.55 -27.47 -15.57
N TYR A 57 -2.14 -28.03 -16.71
CA TYR A 57 -2.24 -27.40 -18.02
C TYR A 57 -3.50 -27.80 -18.79
N LEU A 58 -4.38 -28.59 -18.18
CA LEU A 58 -5.67 -28.97 -18.72
C LEU A 58 -6.73 -27.94 -18.35
N SER A 59 -7.24 -27.21 -19.34
CA SER A 59 -8.50 -26.51 -19.20
C SER A 59 -9.64 -27.52 -19.43
N PRO A 60 -10.46 -27.82 -18.41
CA PRO A 60 -11.53 -28.81 -18.55
C PRO A 60 -12.64 -28.33 -19.50
N GLU A 61 -13.41 -29.27 -20.05
CA GLU A 61 -14.63 -28.96 -20.78
C GLU A 61 -15.55 -28.09 -19.91
N ASN A 62 -16.06 -27.01 -20.47
CA ASN A 62 -17.12 -26.22 -19.85
C ASN A 62 -18.32 -26.10 -20.77
N ARG A 63 -19.50 -25.93 -20.17
CA ARG A 63 -20.77 -25.79 -20.86
C ARG A 63 -21.44 -24.52 -20.40
N VAL A 64 -21.91 -23.70 -21.34
CA VAL A 64 -22.74 -22.53 -21.03
C VAL A 64 -24.17 -23.01 -20.86
N LEU A 65 -24.70 -22.86 -19.65
CA LEU A 65 -25.97 -23.47 -19.26
C LEU A 65 -27.00 -22.44 -18.84
N GLN A 66 -28.26 -22.73 -19.15
CA GLN A 66 -29.42 -22.08 -18.56
C GLN A 66 -30.24 -23.09 -17.77
N GLN A 67 -30.94 -22.64 -16.73
CA GLN A 67 -31.66 -23.49 -15.81
C GLN A 67 -33.02 -22.91 -15.43
N ILE A 68 -34.05 -23.75 -15.48
CA ILE A 68 -35.32 -23.52 -14.78
C ILE A 68 -35.28 -24.37 -13.51
N ARG A 69 -35.28 -23.71 -12.34
CA ARG A 69 -35.34 -24.38 -11.04
C ARG A 69 -36.66 -24.09 -10.34
N VAL A 70 -37.41 -25.13 -9.97
CA VAL A 70 -38.68 -25.01 -9.25
C VAL A 70 -38.78 -26.06 -8.16
N LYS A 71 -39.57 -25.80 -7.11
CA LYS A 71 -39.75 -26.78 -6.01
C LYS A 71 -40.73 -27.90 -6.37
N ASP A 72 -41.70 -27.62 -7.24
CA ASP A 72 -42.81 -28.52 -7.57
C ASP A 72 -42.57 -29.25 -8.90
N GLU A 73 -42.74 -30.57 -8.89
CA GLU A 73 -42.62 -31.44 -10.08
C GLU A 73 -43.65 -31.08 -11.15
N ALA A 74 -44.88 -30.72 -10.76
CA ALA A 74 -45.94 -30.38 -11.70
C ALA A 74 -45.60 -29.12 -12.50
N VAL A 75 -44.98 -28.14 -11.85
CA VAL A 75 -44.49 -26.91 -12.50
C VAL A 75 -43.35 -27.23 -13.46
N ALA A 76 -42.42 -28.11 -13.07
CA ALA A 76 -41.34 -28.54 -13.94
C ALA A 76 -41.86 -29.31 -15.17
N LYS A 77 -42.82 -30.24 -15.00
CA LYS A 77 -43.46 -30.94 -16.14
C LYS A 77 -44.16 -29.97 -17.08
N LYS A 78 -44.92 -29.01 -16.54
CA LYS A 78 -45.58 -27.97 -17.35
C LYS A 78 -44.59 -27.12 -18.15
N ALA A 79 -43.46 -26.74 -17.54
CA ALA A 79 -42.40 -26.02 -18.23
C ALA A 79 -41.77 -26.88 -19.33
N TYR A 80 -41.47 -28.14 -19.04
CA TYR A 80 -40.91 -29.08 -20.00
C TYR A 80 -41.83 -29.32 -21.21
N ASP A 81 -43.14 -29.51 -20.99
CA ASP A 81 -44.11 -29.70 -22.07
C ASP A 81 -44.20 -28.47 -22.98
N ARG A 82 -44.12 -27.27 -22.39
CA ARG A 82 -44.12 -26.02 -23.16
C ARG A 82 -42.83 -25.82 -23.97
N LEU A 83 -41.68 -26.21 -23.42
CA LEU A 83 -40.41 -26.23 -24.15
C LEU A 83 -40.42 -27.25 -25.29
N LYS A 84 -40.99 -28.44 -25.07
CA LYS A 84 -41.19 -29.45 -26.13
C LYS A 84 -42.09 -28.96 -27.26
N GLY A 85 -43.04 -28.09 -26.95
CA GLY A 85 -43.89 -27.41 -27.94
C GLY A 85 -43.18 -26.31 -28.74
N GLY A 86 -41.88 -26.09 -28.55
CA GLY A 86 -41.10 -25.06 -29.26
C GLY A 86 -41.10 -23.69 -28.59
N GLY A 87 -41.53 -23.59 -27.32
CA GLY A 87 -41.47 -22.34 -26.56
C GLY A 87 -40.04 -21.91 -26.27
N ASP A 88 -39.78 -20.60 -26.30
CA ASP A 88 -38.49 -20.02 -25.92
C ASP A 88 -38.19 -20.24 -24.43
N PHE A 89 -36.93 -20.57 -24.09
CA PHE A 89 -36.53 -20.98 -22.74
C PHE A 89 -36.72 -19.88 -21.70
N ALA A 90 -36.32 -18.65 -22.02
CA ALA A 90 -36.47 -17.52 -21.11
C ALA A 90 -37.94 -17.14 -20.92
N THR A 91 -38.73 -17.22 -21.99
CA THR A 91 -40.18 -16.97 -21.94
C THR A 91 -40.90 -18.00 -21.07
N VAL A 92 -40.60 -19.30 -21.24
CA VAL A 92 -41.19 -20.36 -20.41
C VAL A 92 -40.76 -20.24 -18.96
N ALA A 93 -39.49 -19.92 -18.69
CA ALA A 93 -39.01 -19.70 -17.33
C ALA A 93 -39.77 -18.57 -16.62
N ARG A 94 -40.00 -17.45 -17.32
CA ARG A 94 -40.75 -16.32 -16.78
C ARG A 94 -42.22 -16.66 -16.54
N GLU A 95 -42.90 -17.22 -17.54
CA GLU A 95 -44.35 -17.41 -17.49
C GLU A 95 -44.80 -18.63 -16.68
N VAL A 96 -43.97 -19.68 -16.60
CA VAL A 96 -44.33 -20.94 -15.92
C VAL A 96 -43.67 -21.05 -14.55
N ALA A 97 -42.42 -20.61 -14.42
CA ALA A 97 -41.64 -20.73 -13.19
C ALA A 97 -41.47 -19.39 -12.44
N GLY A 98 -41.88 -18.27 -13.02
CA GLY A 98 -41.73 -16.95 -12.39
C GLY A 98 -40.28 -16.51 -12.22
N LEU A 99 -39.38 -16.98 -13.09
CA LEU A 99 -37.94 -16.71 -13.03
C LEU A 99 -37.55 -15.57 -13.96
N ASP A 100 -36.72 -14.68 -13.45
CA ASP A 100 -36.12 -13.59 -14.23
C ASP A 100 -34.86 -14.05 -15.00
N PRO A 101 -34.40 -13.32 -16.03
CA PRO A 101 -33.25 -13.70 -16.85
C PRO A 101 -31.96 -14.00 -16.06
N ASP A 102 -31.71 -13.28 -14.98
CA ASP A 102 -30.53 -13.51 -14.14
C ASP A 102 -30.63 -14.79 -13.31
N GLN A 103 -31.85 -15.25 -12.99
CA GLN A 103 -32.08 -16.46 -12.21
C GLN A 103 -31.98 -17.74 -13.04
N ILE A 104 -32.04 -17.61 -14.37
CA ILE A 104 -31.96 -18.74 -15.29
C ILE A 104 -30.56 -18.93 -15.88
N ASN A 105 -29.66 -17.96 -15.79
CA ASN A 105 -28.32 -18.08 -16.37
C ASN A 105 -27.35 -18.69 -15.36
N LEU A 106 -26.80 -19.88 -15.67
CA LEU A 106 -25.72 -20.47 -14.88
C LEU A 106 -24.33 -20.06 -15.38
N GLY A 107 -24.22 -19.55 -16.60
CA GLY A 107 -22.94 -19.28 -17.24
C GLY A 107 -22.16 -20.55 -17.57
N ALA A 108 -20.83 -20.42 -17.67
CA ALA A 108 -19.94 -21.53 -18.00
C ALA A 108 -19.66 -22.40 -16.77
N MET A 109 -20.05 -23.67 -16.84
CA MET A 109 -19.92 -24.65 -15.77
C MET A 109 -19.10 -25.86 -16.26
N THR A 110 -18.16 -26.32 -15.44
CA THR A 110 -17.48 -27.60 -15.62
C THR A 110 -18.30 -28.73 -15.00
N ARG A 111 -17.98 -29.99 -15.34
CA ARG A 111 -18.72 -31.16 -14.83
C ARG A 111 -18.67 -31.26 -13.31
N SER A 112 -17.53 -30.94 -12.69
CA SER A 112 -17.34 -30.98 -11.24
C SER A 112 -18.09 -29.88 -10.48
N GLN A 113 -18.53 -28.81 -11.17
CA GLN A 113 -19.32 -27.74 -10.57
C GLN A 113 -20.83 -28.03 -10.55
N LEU A 114 -21.27 -29.08 -11.25
CA LEU A 114 -22.67 -29.50 -11.25
C LEU A 114 -22.96 -30.46 -10.10
N LEU A 115 -24.21 -30.46 -9.63
CA LEU A 115 -24.68 -31.50 -8.71
C LEU A 115 -24.59 -32.87 -9.39
N PRO A 116 -24.21 -33.95 -8.66
CA PRO A 116 -24.02 -35.27 -9.24
C PRO A 116 -25.23 -35.77 -10.06
N GLU A 117 -26.45 -35.45 -9.62
CA GLU A 117 -27.70 -35.84 -10.28
C GLU A 117 -27.97 -35.09 -11.59
N LEU A 118 -27.28 -33.97 -11.81
CA LEU A 118 -27.43 -33.10 -12.98
C LEU A 118 -26.29 -33.30 -14.00
N ALA A 119 -25.12 -33.75 -13.54
CA ALA A 119 -23.91 -33.81 -14.36
C ALA A 119 -24.07 -34.68 -15.62
N ASP A 120 -24.50 -35.93 -15.48
CA ASP A 120 -24.60 -36.87 -16.62
C ASP A 120 -25.66 -36.45 -17.65
N PRO A 121 -26.90 -36.10 -17.25
CA PRO A 121 -27.91 -35.62 -18.20
C PRO A 121 -27.50 -34.34 -18.92
N VAL A 122 -26.83 -33.41 -18.25
CA VAL A 122 -26.39 -32.14 -18.84
C VAL A 122 -25.23 -32.33 -19.81
N PHE A 123 -24.27 -33.21 -19.47
CA PHE A 123 -23.14 -33.51 -20.34
C PHE A 123 -23.50 -34.41 -21.55
N ALA A 124 -24.69 -35.03 -21.54
CA ALA A 124 -25.25 -35.74 -22.69
C ALA A 124 -25.96 -34.82 -23.71
N LEU A 125 -26.26 -33.56 -23.36
CA LEU A 125 -26.96 -32.62 -24.25
C LEU A 125 -26.07 -32.16 -25.42
N GLN A 126 -26.73 -31.86 -26.54
CA GLN A 126 -26.16 -31.06 -27.64
C GLN A 126 -26.60 -29.59 -27.54
N PRO A 127 -25.83 -28.62 -28.08
CA PRO A 127 -26.21 -27.21 -28.09
C PRO A 127 -27.65 -26.98 -28.58
N GLY A 128 -28.42 -26.17 -27.85
CA GLY A 128 -29.84 -25.91 -28.08
C GLY A 128 -30.80 -26.93 -27.45
N GLN A 129 -30.31 -28.06 -26.92
CA GLN A 129 -31.15 -29.04 -26.23
C GLN A 129 -31.34 -28.70 -24.75
N PHE A 130 -32.37 -29.30 -24.16
CA PHE A 130 -32.65 -29.21 -22.73
C PHE A 130 -33.01 -30.58 -22.13
N THR A 131 -32.76 -30.75 -20.83
CA THR A 131 -33.03 -31.99 -20.10
C THR A 131 -34.54 -32.22 -19.88
N ALA A 132 -34.93 -33.46 -19.59
CA ALA A 132 -36.17 -33.68 -18.85
C ALA A 132 -36.09 -33.04 -17.44
N PRO A 133 -37.22 -32.87 -16.71
CA PRO A 133 -37.16 -32.46 -15.31
C PRO A 133 -36.31 -33.43 -14.47
N LEU A 134 -35.22 -32.93 -13.92
CA LEU A 134 -34.29 -33.67 -13.05
C LEU A 134 -34.52 -33.26 -11.60
N LYS A 135 -34.58 -34.23 -10.70
CA LYS A 135 -34.74 -33.98 -9.26
C LYS A 135 -33.39 -33.91 -8.58
N SER A 136 -33.16 -32.88 -7.77
CA SER A 136 -32.04 -32.77 -6.84
C SER A 136 -32.54 -32.34 -5.45
N LEU A 137 -31.62 -32.20 -4.49
CA LEU A 137 -31.91 -31.63 -3.17
C LEU A 137 -32.43 -30.19 -3.23
N LEU A 138 -32.18 -29.46 -4.33
CA LEU A 138 -32.59 -28.08 -4.51
C LEU A 138 -33.94 -27.93 -5.27
N GLY A 139 -34.60 -29.06 -5.58
CA GLY A 139 -35.88 -29.10 -6.28
C GLY A 139 -35.76 -29.78 -7.65
N TRP A 140 -36.56 -29.31 -8.60
CA TRP A 140 -36.63 -29.80 -9.98
C TRP A 140 -35.93 -28.84 -10.94
N HIS A 141 -35.17 -29.41 -11.86
CA HIS A 141 -34.26 -28.70 -12.76
C HIS A 141 -34.56 -29.08 -14.20
N ILE A 142 -34.73 -28.08 -15.06
CA ILE A 142 -34.61 -28.26 -16.51
C ILE A 142 -33.42 -27.43 -16.93
N ILE A 143 -32.41 -28.07 -17.52
CA ILE A 143 -31.19 -27.40 -17.92
C ILE A 143 -31.11 -27.39 -19.43
N ARG A 144 -30.87 -26.23 -20.01
CA ARG A 144 -30.59 -26.04 -21.42
C ARG A 144 -29.10 -25.81 -21.61
N LEU A 145 -28.56 -26.40 -22.67
CA LEU A 145 -27.19 -26.18 -23.11
C LEU A 145 -27.16 -25.15 -24.24
N ASP A 146 -26.44 -24.06 -24.06
CA ASP A 146 -26.26 -23.04 -25.09
C ASP A 146 -25.02 -23.31 -25.95
N SER A 147 -23.87 -23.57 -25.32
CA SER A 147 -22.63 -23.90 -26.03
C SER A 147 -21.71 -24.81 -25.21
N ILE A 148 -20.84 -25.54 -25.92
CA ILE A 148 -19.79 -26.38 -25.34
C ILE A 148 -18.45 -25.76 -25.70
N THR A 149 -17.59 -25.57 -24.70
CA THR A 149 -16.17 -25.31 -24.91
C THR A 149 -15.41 -26.59 -24.61
N ALA A 150 -14.79 -27.18 -25.64
CA ALA A 150 -14.02 -28.41 -25.53
C ALA A 150 -12.84 -28.24 -24.54
N PRO A 151 -12.40 -29.33 -23.89
CA PRO A 151 -11.20 -29.27 -23.06
C PRO A 151 -9.99 -28.88 -23.91
N VAL A 152 -9.13 -28.03 -23.37
CA VAL A 152 -7.90 -27.59 -24.04
C VAL A 152 -6.72 -27.96 -23.17
N GLN A 153 -5.89 -28.85 -23.67
CA GLN A 153 -4.58 -29.12 -23.11
C GLN A 153 -3.60 -28.07 -23.68
N LYS A 154 -3.05 -27.19 -22.84
CA LYS A 154 -1.96 -26.31 -23.30
C LYS A 154 -0.76 -27.19 -23.64
N SER A 155 -0.21 -27.03 -24.84
CA SER A 155 0.94 -27.80 -25.26
C SER A 155 2.21 -27.35 -24.52
N LEU A 156 3.24 -28.20 -24.52
CA LEU A 156 4.54 -27.79 -24.00
C LEU A 156 5.04 -26.53 -24.70
N ALA A 157 4.84 -26.39 -26.02
CA ALA A 157 5.25 -25.21 -26.77
C ALA A 157 4.57 -23.93 -26.26
N ASP A 158 3.30 -23.99 -25.87
CA ASP A 158 2.53 -22.83 -25.39
C ASP A 158 3.00 -22.34 -24.02
N ILE A 159 3.55 -23.24 -23.20
CA ILE A 159 3.93 -22.95 -21.81
C ILE A 159 5.45 -22.97 -21.58
N LYS A 160 6.25 -23.38 -22.58
CA LYS A 160 7.70 -23.63 -22.43
C LYS A 160 8.42 -22.45 -21.80
N GLU A 161 8.17 -21.23 -22.27
CA GLU A 161 8.85 -20.04 -21.76
C GLU A 161 8.56 -19.80 -20.28
N ASN A 162 7.29 -19.92 -19.86
CA ASN A 162 6.90 -19.73 -18.47
C ASN A 162 7.44 -20.85 -17.59
N LEU A 163 7.35 -22.10 -18.06
CA LEU A 163 7.88 -23.26 -17.34
C LEU A 163 9.39 -23.20 -17.17
N VAL A 164 10.13 -22.70 -18.18
CA VAL A 164 11.58 -22.46 -18.05
C VAL A 164 11.87 -21.41 -16.97
N LYS A 165 11.15 -20.29 -16.96
CA LYS A 165 11.33 -19.23 -15.94
C LYS A 165 11.04 -19.75 -14.54
N GLU A 166 9.96 -20.50 -14.38
CA GLU A 166 9.57 -21.12 -13.11
C GLU A 166 10.65 -22.11 -12.62
N LEU A 167 11.06 -23.06 -13.46
CA LEU A 167 12.08 -24.04 -13.12
C LEU A 167 13.45 -23.39 -12.84
N ALA A 168 13.79 -22.32 -13.55
CA ALA A 168 15.00 -21.54 -13.30
C ALA A 168 14.92 -20.80 -11.95
N SER A 169 13.77 -20.21 -11.62
CA SER A 169 13.53 -19.56 -10.33
C SER A 169 13.65 -20.56 -9.17
N ASP A 170 13.03 -21.73 -9.27
CA ASP A 170 13.10 -22.78 -8.24
C ASP A 170 14.55 -23.20 -8.00
N LYS A 171 15.31 -23.48 -9.07
CA LYS A 171 16.73 -23.82 -8.97
C LYS A 171 17.58 -22.66 -8.47
N ALA A 172 17.20 -21.42 -8.76
CA ALA A 172 17.91 -20.23 -8.32
C ALA A 172 17.80 -20.05 -6.81
N ILE A 173 16.63 -20.31 -6.22
CA ILE A 173 16.44 -20.26 -4.76
C ILE A 173 17.37 -21.27 -4.07
N ASP A 174 17.40 -22.52 -4.55
CA ASP A 174 18.33 -23.54 -4.01
C ASP A 174 19.80 -23.13 -4.18
N SER A 175 20.12 -22.51 -5.32
CA SER A 175 21.49 -22.08 -5.60
C SER A 175 21.89 -20.84 -4.80
N LEU A 176 20.94 -19.98 -4.45
CA LEU A 176 21.18 -18.74 -3.73
C LEU A 176 21.85 -19.01 -2.39
N TYR A 177 21.31 -19.95 -1.61
CA TYR A 177 21.91 -20.36 -0.33
C TYR A 177 23.32 -20.93 -0.50
N ARG A 178 23.56 -21.75 -1.54
CA ARG A 178 24.91 -22.29 -1.80
C ARG A 178 25.91 -21.20 -2.15
N VAL A 179 25.53 -20.29 -3.05
CA VAL A 179 26.40 -19.17 -3.48
C VAL A 179 26.67 -18.21 -2.33
N ALA A 180 25.66 -17.93 -1.50
CA ALA A 180 25.80 -17.14 -0.28
C ALA A 180 26.83 -17.78 0.68
N ASN A 181 26.69 -19.08 0.98
CA ASN A 181 27.63 -19.79 1.84
C ASN A 181 29.04 -19.84 1.24
N SER A 182 29.18 -20.09 -0.07
CA SER A 182 30.50 -20.06 -0.73
C SER A 182 31.12 -18.67 -0.70
N LEU A 183 30.33 -17.59 -0.82
CA LEU A 183 30.84 -16.23 -0.70
C LEU A 183 31.36 -15.96 0.71
N GLU A 184 30.63 -16.41 1.74
CA GLU A 184 31.08 -16.32 3.13
C GLU A 184 32.34 -17.15 3.39
N ASP A 185 32.42 -18.36 2.83
CA ASP A 185 33.59 -19.24 2.94
C ASP A 185 34.86 -18.65 2.28
N GLU A 186 34.74 -18.08 1.08
CA GLU A 186 35.84 -17.42 0.38
C GLU A 186 36.39 -16.24 1.21
N LEU A 187 35.49 -15.39 1.71
CA LEU A 187 35.85 -14.24 2.55
C LEU A 187 36.44 -14.68 3.90
N GLY A 188 35.84 -15.69 4.54
CA GLY A 188 36.33 -16.29 5.79
C GLY A 188 37.67 -17.00 5.62
N GLY A 189 37.98 -17.48 4.42
CA GLY A 189 39.27 -18.04 4.01
C GLY A 189 40.37 -16.99 3.78
N GLY A 190 40.02 -15.70 3.83
CA GLY A 190 40.94 -14.57 3.66
C GLY A 190 41.03 -14.03 2.23
N ALA A 191 40.15 -14.45 1.31
CA ALA A 191 40.04 -13.81 0.01
C ALA A 191 39.58 -12.35 0.17
N THR A 192 40.10 -11.47 -0.68
CA THR A 192 39.55 -10.12 -0.78
C THR A 192 38.17 -10.16 -1.41
N PHE A 193 37.35 -9.14 -1.15
CA PHE A 193 36.05 -8.95 -1.76
C PHE A 193 36.06 -9.10 -3.30
N GLU A 194 37.07 -8.55 -3.96
CA GLU A 194 37.25 -8.68 -5.41
C GLU A 194 37.64 -10.08 -5.87
N GLU A 195 38.40 -10.83 -5.06
CA GLU A 195 38.75 -12.22 -5.33
C GLU A 195 37.55 -13.15 -5.15
N ALA A 196 36.83 -13.03 -4.04
CA ALA A 196 35.63 -13.82 -3.75
C ALA A 196 34.55 -13.61 -4.82
N ALA A 197 34.29 -12.36 -5.21
CA ALA A 197 33.37 -12.05 -6.29
C ALA A 197 33.79 -12.69 -7.62
N ARG A 198 35.09 -12.63 -7.96
CA ARG A 198 35.61 -13.21 -9.20
C ARG A 198 35.54 -14.74 -9.19
N ALA A 199 35.84 -15.38 -8.06
CA ALA A 199 35.77 -16.83 -7.89
C ALA A 199 34.35 -17.37 -8.14
N LEU A 200 33.35 -16.60 -7.72
CA LEU A 200 31.93 -16.96 -7.83
C LEU A 200 31.22 -16.29 -9.02
N ASN A 201 31.96 -15.58 -9.88
CA ASN A 201 31.42 -14.83 -11.02
C ASN A 201 30.28 -13.85 -10.65
N LEU A 202 30.44 -13.15 -9.51
CA LEU A 202 29.45 -12.23 -8.96
C LEU A 202 29.73 -10.79 -9.39
N PRO A 203 28.69 -10.02 -9.78
CA PRO A 203 28.85 -8.63 -10.14
C PRO A 203 29.11 -7.77 -8.90
N ILE A 204 30.20 -6.99 -8.94
CA ILE A 204 30.48 -5.94 -7.96
C ILE A 204 29.81 -4.64 -8.43
N ARG A 205 29.08 -3.99 -7.53
CA ARG A 205 28.43 -2.69 -7.78
C ARG A 205 29.03 -1.64 -6.86
N THR A 206 29.18 -0.41 -7.34
CA THR A 206 29.70 0.71 -6.54
C THR A 206 28.73 1.88 -6.57
N ILE A 207 28.42 2.39 -5.40
CA ILE A 207 27.66 3.63 -5.19
C ILE A 207 28.69 4.69 -4.79
N PRO A 208 28.95 5.69 -5.65
CA PRO A 208 30.01 6.67 -5.39
C PRO A 208 29.73 7.56 -4.17
N MET A 209 28.45 7.80 -3.85
CA MET A 209 28.00 8.69 -2.80
C MET A 209 26.54 8.38 -2.46
N ILE A 210 26.25 8.17 -1.19
CA ILE A 210 24.90 7.98 -0.67
C ILE A 210 24.82 8.45 0.79
N ASP A 211 23.71 9.07 1.17
CA ASP A 211 23.40 9.42 2.54
C ASP A 211 22.52 8.37 3.24
N ARG A 212 22.28 8.55 4.54
CA ARG A 212 21.50 7.59 5.36
C ARG A 212 20.06 7.42 4.89
N SER A 213 19.52 8.35 4.10
CA SER A 213 18.18 8.27 3.52
C SER A 213 18.14 7.56 2.16
N GLY A 214 19.28 7.10 1.67
CA GLY A 214 19.39 6.43 0.38
C GLY A 214 19.46 7.39 -0.80
N THR A 215 19.89 8.63 -0.58
CA THR A 215 19.98 9.65 -1.65
C THR A 215 21.41 10.12 -1.87
N ALA A 216 21.69 10.54 -3.10
CA ALA A 216 22.90 11.28 -3.46
C ALA A 216 22.50 12.75 -3.68
N ASN A 217 22.80 13.62 -2.72
CA ASN A 217 22.39 15.03 -2.74
C ASN A 217 20.88 15.24 -2.94
N GLY A 218 20.05 14.45 -2.25
CA GLY A 218 18.58 14.54 -2.35
C GLY A 218 17.97 13.80 -3.53
N VAL A 219 18.78 13.19 -4.41
CA VAL A 219 18.30 12.34 -5.51
C VAL A 219 18.35 10.87 -5.06
N PRO A 220 17.22 10.14 -5.05
CA PRO A 220 17.22 8.73 -4.68
C PRO A 220 18.19 7.90 -5.54
N VAL A 221 19.03 7.08 -4.90
CA VAL A 221 19.87 6.11 -5.60
C VAL A 221 18.99 4.94 -6.05
N ALA A 222 19.04 4.60 -7.34
CA ALA A 222 18.25 3.51 -7.92
C ALA A 222 18.81 2.14 -7.55
N ASP A 223 17.95 1.11 -7.61
CA ASP A 223 18.33 -0.31 -7.53
C ASP A 223 19.14 -0.71 -6.30
N LEU A 224 18.88 -0.04 -5.17
CA LEU A 224 19.44 -0.44 -3.87
C LEU A 224 18.85 -1.80 -3.44
N PRO A 225 19.66 -2.69 -2.84
CA PRO A 225 19.13 -3.86 -2.16
C PRO A 225 18.10 -3.45 -1.10
N LYS A 226 17.06 -4.29 -0.95
CA LYS A 226 15.98 -4.08 0.02
C LYS A 226 16.42 -4.47 1.44
N GLY A 227 15.53 -4.28 2.40
CA GLY A 227 15.77 -4.64 3.79
C GLY A 227 16.74 -3.68 4.47
N ASP A 228 17.67 -4.23 5.27
CA ASP A 228 18.53 -3.45 6.14
C ASP A 228 19.77 -2.85 5.45
N PHE A 229 19.82 -2.85 4.12
CA PHE A 229 20.97 -2.40 3.33
C PHE A 229 21.55 -1.05 3.79
N LEU A 230 20.70 -0.02 3.93
CA LEU A 230 21.14 1.30 4.37
C LEU A 230 21.56 1.32 5.84
N SER A 231 20.90 0.57 6.70
CA SER A 231 21.28 0.47 8.12
C SER A 231 22.66 -0.16 8.25
N VAL A 232 22.87 -1.33 7.61
CA VAL A 232 24.15 -2.04 7.59
C VAL A 232 25.25 -1.17 6.96
N ALA A 233 24.96 -0.50 5.85
CA ALA A 233 25.89 0.41 5.20
C ALA A 233 26.36 1.54 6.13
N PHE A 234 25.49 2.08 6.99
CA PHE A 234 25.82 3.17 7.90
C PHE A 234 26.34 2.72 9.28
N GLU A 235 26.23 1.44 9.60
CA GLU A 235 26.81 0.82 10.80
C GLU A 235 28.19 0.22 10.55
N THR A 236 28.49 -0.19 9.32
CA THR A 236 29.79 -0.77 8.93
C THR A 236 30.89 0.29 8.99
N ILE A 237 32.08 -0.06 9.49
CA ILE A 237 33.20 0.87 9.64
C ILE A 237 33.89 1.09 8.28
N GLU A 238 34.44 2.29 8.06
CA GLU A 238 35.26 2.59 6.87
C GLU A 238 36.41 1.58 6.70
N GLY A 239 36.59 1.09 5.47
CA GLY A 239 37.58 0.08 5.11
C GLY A 239 37.23 -1.34 5.53
N GLN A 240 36.06 -1.58 6.13
CA GLN A 240 35.59 -2.91 6.52
C GLN A 240 34.48 -3.42 5.61
N ASP A 241 34.37 -4.75 5.59
CA ASP A 241 33.29 -5.49 4.97
C ASP A 241 32.20 -5.77 6.03
N SER A 242 30.93 -5.64 5.65
CA SER A 242 29.79 -6.03 6.48
C SER A 242 29.69 -7.55 6.60
N PRO A 243 28.93 -8.07 7.58
CA PRO A 243 28.44 -9.44 7.49
C PRO A 243 27.58 -9.62 6.22
N LEU A 244 27.52 -10.85 5.72
CA LEU A 244 26.53 -11.23 4.71
C LEU A 244 25.13 -11.14 5.33
N THR A 245 24.24 -10.35 4.71
CA THR A 245 22.94 -9.99 5.29
C THR A 245 21.80 -10.28 4.32
N GLU A 246 20.66 -10.73 4.84
CA GLU A 246 19.45 -10.99 4.05
C GLU A 246 18.77 -9.69 3.59
N SER A 247 18.30 -9.67 2.35
CA SER A 247 17.64 -8.53 1.70
C SER A 247 16.11 -8.68 1.66
N GLY A 248 15.46 -8.84 2.82
CA GLY A 248 14.01 -8.67 3.00
C GLY A 248 13.03 -9.42 2.05
N GLY A 249 13.48 -10.44 1.32
CA GLY A 249 12.65 -11.19 0.36
C GLY A 249 13.45 -11.86 -0.76
N ASP A 250 14.23 -12.90 -0.40
CA ASP A 250 14.90 -13.86 -1.30
C ASP A 250 16.22 -13.40 -1.95
N GLY A 251 17.06 -12.70 -1.16
CA GLY A 251 18.40 -12.29 -1.59
C GLY A 251 19.33 -12.03 -0.42
N TYR A 252 20.63 -11.95 -0.73
CA TYR A 252 21.69 -11.59 0.21
C TYR A 252 22.47 -10.39 -0.32
N PHE A 253 23.09 -9.63 0.57
CA PHE A 253 24.07 -8.63 0.20
C PHE A 253 25.23 -8.61 1.17
N ILE A 254 26.37 -8.14 0.67
CA ILE A 254 27.54 -7.78 1.47
C ILE A 254 28.09 -6.46 0.96
N ILE A 255 28.55 -5.62 1.87
CA ILE A 255 28.98 -4.25 1.63
C ILE A 255 30.42 -4.07 2.10
N ARG A 256 31.21 -3.31 1.34
CA ARG A 256 32.43 -2.65 1.77
C ARG A 256 32.22 -1.14 1.81
N ILE A 257 32.65 -0.50 2.88
CA ILE A 257 32.66 0.96 2.97
C ILE A 257 34.01 1.49 2.49
N ASP A 258 34.04 2.01 1.26
CA ASP A 258 35.28 2.49 0.64
C ASP A 258 35.78 3.80 1.25
N SER A 259 34.85 4.70 1.63
CA SER A 259 35.18 5.97 2.30
C SER A 259 33.97 6.58 2.99
N VAL A 260 34.18 7.26 4.11
CA VAL A 260 33.16 8.06 4.82
C VAL A 260 33.50 9.56 4.71
N THR A 261 32.56 10.34 4.18
CA THR A 261 32.62 11.80 4.18
C THR A 261 31.80 12.31 5.35
N ALA A 262 32.47 12.86 6.36
CA ALA A 262 31.82 13.38 7.56
C ALA A 262 30.85 14.53 7.25
N PRO A 263 29.80 14.74 8.08
CA PRO A 263 28.96 15.91 7.97
C PRO A 263 29.78 17.21 8.04
N GLU A 264 29.66 18.04 7.02
CA GLU A 264 30.39 19.30 6.94
C GLU A 264 29.46 20.45 6.55
N LEU A 265 29.65 21.61 7.18
CA LEU A 265 28.97 22.83 6.79
C LEU A 265 29.37 23.20 5.36
N ARG A 266 28.42 23.10 4.42
CA ARG A 266 28.68 23.40 3.02
C ARG A 266 29.21 24.82 2.88
N PRO A 267 30.29 25.06 2.11
CA PRO A 267 30.83 26.41 1.95
C PRO A 267 29.77 27.38 1.45
N LEU A 268 29.65 28.57 2.05
CA LEU A 268 28.65 29.57 1.64
C LEU A 268 28.71 29.87 0.14
N ALA A 269 29.91 29.85 -0.46
CA ALA A 269 30.09 30.06 -1.89
C ALA A 269 29.35 29.03 -2.76
N SER A 270 29.23 27.76 -2.32
CA SER A 270 28.55 26.71 -3.09
C SER A 270 27.04 26.71 -2.91
N ILE A 271 26.53 27.24 -1.78
CA ILE A 271 25.10 27.22 -1.42
C ILE A 271 24.50 28.61 -1.22
N ARG A 272 25.13 29.67 -1.75
CA ARG A 272 24.75 31.07 -1.50
C ARG A 272 23.28 31.34 -1.85
N ALA A 273 22.77 30.75 -2.93
CA ALA A 273 21.39 30.91 -3.36
C ALA A 273 20.40 30.30 -2.36
N ASP A 274 20.70 29.10 -1.85
CA ASP A 274 19.87 28.39 -0.87
C ASP A 274 19.85 29.15 0.47
N VAL A 275 21.03 29.61 0.94
CA VAL A 275 21.16 30.41 2.16
C VAL A 275 20.39 31.72 2.02
N LEU A 276 20.49 32.39 0.87
CA LEU A 276 19.75 33.63 0.60
C LEU A 276 18.24 33.39 0.59
N SER A 277 17.78 32.33 -0.07
CA SER A 277 16.36 31.96 -0.12
C SER A 277 15.82 31.69 1.28
N ALA A 278 16.54 30.89 2.07
CA ALA A 278 16.21 30.59 3.45
C ALA A 278 16.16 31.86 4.31
N TRP A 279 17.19 32.72 4.22
CA TRP A 279 17.21 34.00 4.93
C TRP A 279 16.01 34.87 4.56
N GLN A 280 15.70 34.99 3.27
CA GLN A 280 14.55 35.78 2.81
C GLN A 280 13.22 35.21 3.32
N GLN A 281 13.08 33.89 3.40
CA GLN A 281 11.90 33.24 3.98
C GLN A 281 11.76 33.58 5.47
N ASP A 282 12.84 33.43 6.23
CA ASP A 282 12.85 33.71 7.66
C ASP A 282 12.58 35.21 7.95
N GLN A 283 13.15 36.12 7.15
CA GLN A 283 12.85 37.55 7.26
C GLN A 283 11.41 37.89 6.89
N ARG A 284 10.83 37.25 5.87
CA ARG A 284 9.41 37.45 5.54
C ARG A 284 8.50 36.96 6.67
N ALA A 285 8.83 35.82 7.27
CA ALA A 285 8.10 35.31 8.42
C ALA A 285 8.19 36.28 9.60
N GLU A 286 9.39 36.72 9.97
CA GLU A 286 9.60 37.63 11.10
C GLU A 286 8.92 39.00 10.89
N ASN A 287 9.02 39.57 9.68
CA ASN A 287 8.35 40.82 9.35
C ASN A 287 6.82 40.68 9.33
N GLY A 288 6.31 39.56 8.81
CA GLY A 288 4.88 39.25 8.82
C GLY A 288 4.34 39.12 10.25
N LYS A 289 5.11 38.49 11.14
CA LYS A 289 4.78 38.37 12.57
C LYS A 289 4.69 39.73 13.25
N LYS A 290 5.71 40.59 13.06
CA LYS A 290 5.72 41.96 13.62
C LYS A 290 4.54 42.78 13.12
N MET A 291 4.29 42.76 11.81
CA MET A 291 3.15 43.46 11.21
C MET A 291 1.82 42.98 11.80
N ALA A 292 1.65 41.67 11.97
CA ALA A 292 0.45 41.09 12.57
C ALA A 292 0.29 41.50 14.05
N GLN A 293 1.37 41.51 14.82
CA GLN A 293 1.39 41.98 16.22
C GLN A 293 1.03 43.47 16.32
N ASP A 294 1.57 44.30 15.44
CA ASP A 294 1.26 45.73 15.37
C ASP A 294 -0.22 45.96 15.02
N ILE A 295 -0.77 45.20 14.05
CA ILE A 295 -2.19 45.26 13.71
C ILE A 295 -3.05 44.88 14.93
N ILE A 296 -2.70 43.81 15.64
CA ILE A 296 -3.42 43.39 16.86
C ILE A 296 -3.37 44.50 17.91
N ALA A 297 -2.20 45.11 18.15
CA ALA A 297 -2.04 46.18 19.12
C ALA A 297 -2.93 47.39 18.77
N LYS A 298 -2.95 47.82 17.51
CA LYS A 298 -3.80 48.93 17.03
C LYS A 298 -5.30 48.63 17.13
N ILE A 299 -5.71 47.40 16.81
CA ILE A 299 -7.11 46.98 16.99
C ILE A 299 -7.49 47.02 18.48
N LYS A 300 -6.59 46.59 19.37
CA LYS A 300 -6.80 46.63 20.82
C LYS A 300 -6.85 48.06 21.37
N SER A 301 -6.13 49.01 20.78
CA SER A 301 -6.20 50.43 21.14
C SER A 301 -7.41 51.17 20.55
N GLY A 302 -8.29 50.47 19.82
CA GLY A 302 -9.56 51.00 19.34
C GLY A 302 -9.59 51.41 17.86
N GLU A 303 -8.50 51.20 17.11
CA GLU A 303 -8.51 51.44 15.66
C GLU A 303 -9.40 50.43 14.93
N ASN A 304 -10.06 50.88 13.86
CA ASN A 304 -10.96 50.04 13.08
C ASN A 304 -10.17 49.11 12.14
N MET A 305 -10.45 47.81 12.21
CA MET A 305 -9.79 46.77 11.42
C MET A 305 -9.91 47.01 9.90
N ALA A 306 -11.04 47.53 9.41
CA ALA A 306 -11.25 47.82 7.99
C ALA A 306 -10.39 48.97 7.49
N THR A 307 -10.22 50.01 8.32
CA THR A 307 -9.32 51.13 8.03
C THR A 307 -7.87 50.65 7.99
N LEU A 308 -7.43 49.92 9.02
CA LEU A 308 -6.08 49.35 9.09
C LEU A 308 -5.75 48.47 7.88
N ALA A 309 -6.67 47.59 7.47
CA ALA A 309 -6.45 46.74 6.32
C ALA A 309 -6.33 47.55 5.03
N LYS A 310 -7.17 48.58 4.84
CA LYS A 310 -7.08 49.45 3.66
C LYS A 310 -5.76 50.21 3.60
N ASP A 311 -5.33 50.79 4.71
CA ASP A 311 -4.10 51.58 4.80
C ASP A 311 -2.84 50.72 4.55
N LEU A 312 -2.89 49.46 4.96
CA LEU A 312 -1.82 48.48 4.78
C LEU A 312 -1.95 47.67 3.48
N GLY A 313 -2.97 47.94 2.65
CA GLY A 313 -3.21 47.19 1.41
C GLY A 313 -3.57 45.71 1.62
N LEU A 314 -4.07 45.35 2.81
CA LEU A 314 -4.47 44.00 3.18
C LEU A 314 -5.91 43.71 2.81
N LYS A 315 -6.19 42.45 2.47
CA LYS A 315 -7.55 41.97 2.18
C LYS A 315 -8.22 41.46 3.46
N ILE A 316 -9.39 41.99 3.78
CA ILE A 316 -10.27 41.41 4.81
C ILE A 316 -11.19 40.38 4.15
N SER A 317 -11.35 39.23 4.81
CA SER A 317 -12.33 38.21 4.45
C SER A 317 -13.13 37.83 5.70
N ASN A 318 -14.43 37.60 5.53
CA ASN A 318 -15.30 37.08 6.59
C ASN A 318 -15.55 35.59 6.34
N THR A 319 -15.53 34.79 7.40
CA THR A 319 -15.92 33.38 7.31
C THR A 319 -17.42 33.23 7.56
N GLU A 320 -18.04 32.23 6.94
CA GLU A 320 -19.29 31.69 7.46
C GLU A 320 -19.06 31.03 8.84
N PRO A 321 -20.10 30.79 9.66
CA PRO A 321 -19.95 30.05 10.91
C PRO A 321 -19.40 28.64 10.65
N PHE A 322 -18.41 28.23 11.41
CA PHE A 322 -17.73 26.95 11.27
C PHE A 322 -17.52 26.25 12.61
N THR A 323 -17.13 24.97 12.57
CA THR A 323 -16.81 24.14 13.74
C THR A 323 -15.31 23.88 13.85
N ARG A 324 -14.84 23.41 15.02
CA ARG A 324 -13.43 23.09 15.30
C ARG A 324 -12.79 22.08 14.34
N ARG A 325 -13.60 21.32 13.59
CA ARG A 325 -13.15 20.22 12.72
C ARG A 325 -13.17 20.54 11.24
N GLU A 326 -13.67 21.72 10.87
CA GLU A 326 -13.78 22.13 9.47
C GLU A 326 -12.53 22.89 9.05
N SER A 327 -12.13 22.68 7.78
CA SER A 327 -11.13 23.53 7.12
C SER A 327 -11.82 24.79 6.60
N VAL A 328 -11.30 25.96 6.96
CA VAL A 328 -11.99 27.24 6.71
C VAL A 328 -11.05 28.20 6.01
N GLY A 329 -11.19 28.26 4.68
CA GLY A 329 -10.42 29.18 3.84
C GLY A 329 -8.91 29.04 4.09
N SER A 330 -8.26 30.15 4.44
CA SER A 330 -6.83 30.22 4.72
C SER A 330 -6.46 30.10 6.21
N LEU A 331 -7.43 29.79 7.08
CA LEU A 331 -7.16 29.63 8.52
C LEU A 331 -6.42 28.33 8.78
N SER A 332 -5.31 28.41 9.53
CA SER A 332 -4.60 27.22 9.97
C SER A 332 -5.33 26.51 11.11
N PRO A 333 -5.11 25.20 11.31
CA PRO A 333 -5.71 24.46 12.43
C PRO A 333 -5.37 25.05 13.81
N SER A 334 -4.17 25.60 13.96
CA SER A 334 -3.75 26.29 15.20
C SER A 334 -4.55 27.57 15.43
N LEU A 335 -4.79 28.37 14.38
CA LEU A 335 -5.63 29.57 14.48
C LEU A 335 -7.07 29.23 14.83
N VAL A 336 -7.64 28.20 14.18
CA VAL A 336 -8.99 27.71 14.48
C VAL A 336 -9.07 27.33 15.96
N THR A 337 -8.11 26.55 16.45
CA THR A 337 -8.06 26.16 17.86
C THR A 337 -8.00 27.37 18.79
N ALA A 338 -7.14 28.35 18.49
CA ALA A 338 -7.02 29.58 19.28
C ALA A 338 -8.33 30.41 19.28
N LEU A 339 -8.98 30.55 18.13
CA LEU A 339 -10.25 31.28 18.01
C LEU A 339 -11.35 30.63 18.86
N PHE A 340 -11.39 29.30 18.94
CA PHE A 340 -12.37 28.60 19.78
C PHE A 340 -12.07 28.62 21.30
N ALA A 341 -10.90 29.13 21.69
CA ALA A 341 -10.52 29.40 23.07
C ALA A 341 -10.66 30.89 23.44
N ALA A 342 -10.90 31.76 22.46
CA ALA A 342 -11.00 33.21 22.63
C ALA A 342 -12.44 33.68 22.93
N SER A 343 -12.57 34.91 23.38
CA SER A 343 -13.86 35.57 23.62
C SER A 343 -14.29 36.44 22.43
N PRO A 344 -15.61 36.62 22.17
CA PRO A 344 -16.07 37.55 21.15
C PRO A 344 -15.44 38.94 21.31
N GLY A 345 -14.87 39.46 20.24
CA GLY A 345 -14.11 40.71 20.21
C GLY A 345 -12.60 40.53 20.20
N ASP A 346 -12.08 39.39 20.68
CA ASP A 346 -10.66 39.09 20.71
C ASP A 346 -10.07 39.00 19.30
N THR A 347 -8.84 39.50 19.18
CA THR A 347 -8.06 39.44 17.94
C THR A 347 -6.80 38.62 18.18
N LEU A 348 -6.60 37.62 17.33
CA LEU A 348 -5.54 36.62 17.40
C LEU A 348 -4.74 36.59 16.11
N GLU A 349 -3.51 36.07 16.20
CA GLU A 349 -2.63 35.83 15.06
C GLU A 349 -2.25 34.36 15.01
N ALA A 350 -2.08 33.84 13.80
CA ALA A 350 -1.35 32.61 13.57
C ALA A 350 -0.74 32.59 12.17
N VAL A 351 0.26 31.73 12.00
CA VAL A 351 0.78 31.36 10.68
C VAL A 351 -0.30 30.60 9.92
N GLY A 352 -0.65 31.07 8.73
CA GLY A 352 -1.52 30.43 7.75
C GLY A 352 -0.78 30.13 6.43
N ASN A 353 -1.51 29.68 5.43
CA ASN A 353 -0.94 29.42 4.10
C ASN A 353 -0.53 30.75 3.44
N GLY A 354 0.78 30.99 3.34
CA GLY A 354 1.36 32.17 2.68
C GLY A 354 1.74 33.33 3.61
N GLY A 355 1.65 33.18 4.93
CA GLY A 355 2.09 34.21 5.89
C GLY A 355 1.30 34.22 7.19
N HIS A 356 1.32 35.34 7.90
CA HIS A 356 0.56 35.53 9.13
C HIS A 356 -0.87 36.00 8.84
N VAL A 357 -1.84 35.45 9.57
CA VAL A 357 -3.25 35.83 9.49
C VAL A 357 -3.67 36.42 10.84
N VAL A 358 -4.26 37.62 10.79
CA VAL A 358 -4.90 38.26 11.96
C VAL A 358 -6.40 38.03 11.86
N ALA A 359 -6.97 37.34 12.84
CA ALA A 359 -8.39 37.01 12.90
C ALA A 359 -9.03 37.62 14.15
N ARG A 360 -10.19 38.26 13.98
CA ARG A 360 -11.01 38.75 15.08
C ARG A 360 -12.24 37.85 15.25
N LEU A 361 -12.43 37.30 16.44
CA LEU A 361 -13.63 36.53 16.75
C LEU A 361 -14.82 37.48 16.83
N LYS A 362 -15.74 37.41 15.88
CA LYS A 362 -16.90 38.30 15.84
C LYS A 362 -18.04 37.83 16.74
N ASP A 363 -18.36 36.54 16.66
CA ASP A 363 -19.52 35.95 17.31
C ASP A 363 -19.29 34.46 17.54
N VAL A 364 -19.87 33.92 18.62
CA VAL A 364 -19.86 32.49 18.94
C VAL A 364 -21.29 32.00 18.94
N LYS A 365 -21.66 31.25 17.90
CA LYS A 365 -22.97 30.60 17.82
C LYS A 365 -22.96 29.33 18.66
N ALA A 366 -23.70 29.35 19.77
CA ALA A 366 -23.89 28.17 20.58
C ALA A 366 -24.45 27.02 19.73
N ALA A 367 -23.88 25.83 19.88
CA ALA A 367 -24.44 24.65 19.25
C ALA A 367 -25.86 24.44 19.78
N ASN A 368 -26.82 24.21 18.87
CA ASN A 368 -28.16 23.76 19.23
C ASN A 368 -28.22 22.23 19.04
N PRO A 369 -28.10 21.43 20.11
CA PRO A 369 -28.06 19.97 20.00
C PRO A 369 -29.37 19.40 19.45
N VAL A 370 -30.49 20.08 19.68
CA VAL A 370 -31.82 19.67 19.20
C VAL A 370 -31.92 19.81 17.68
N ALA A 371 -31.30 20.86 17.11
CA ALA A 371 -31.26 21.08 15.66
C ALA A 371 -30.23 20.21 14.93
N ARG A 372 -29.25 19.65 15.64
CA ARG A 372 -28.20 18.75 15.09
C ARG A 372 -28.27 17.35 15.68
N LYS A 373 -29.48 16.79 15.78
CA LYS A 373 -29.71 15.48 16.39
C LYS A 373 -28.85 14.35 15.79
N LYS A 374 -28.65 14.35 14.48
CA LYS A 374 -27.82 13.35 13.79
C LYS A 374 -26.35 13.36 14.26
N ASP A 375 -25.77 14.55 14.43
CA ASP A 375 -24.38 14.69 14.89
C ASP A 375 -24.26 14.31 16.38
N LEU A 376 -25.28 14.64 17.19
CA LEU A 376 -25.36 14.25 18.59
C LEU A 376 -25.48 12.73 18.77
N ASP A 377 -26.33 12.09 17.97
CA ASP A 377 -26.51 10.63 17.97
C ASP A 377 -25.22 9.93 17.56
N ALA A 378 -24.54 10.43 16.51
CA ALA A 378 -23.24 9.89 16.08
C ALA A 378 -22.15 10.05 17.16
N LEU A 379 -22.09 11.22 17.82
CA LEU A 379 -21.18 11.43 18.93
C LEU A 379 -21.50 10.50 20.11
N GLY A 380 -22.78 10.34 20.45
CA GLY A 380 -23.24 9.42 21.50
C GLY A 380 -22.87 7.97 21.21
N GLN A 381 -23.06 7.51 19.97
CA GLN A 381 -22.65 6.17 19.54
C GLN A 381 -21.13 6.00 19.61
N SER A 382 -20.36 6.98 19.16
CA SER A 382 -18.89 6.95 19.23
C SER A 382 -18.38 6.88 20.67
N LEU A 383 -18.91 7.72 21.56
CA LEU A 383 -18.56 7.71 22.98
C LEU A 383 -18.97 6.40 23.66
N THR A 384 -20.16 5.87 23.34
CA THR A 384 -20.62 4.58 23.87
C THR A 384 -19.71 3.44 23.45
N SER A 385 -19.31 3.40 22.18
CA SER A 385 -18.37 2.39 21.67
C SER A 385 -16.99 2.52 22.30
N ALA A 386 -16.47 3.74 22.47
CA ALA A 386 -15.20 3.99 23.13
C ALA A 386 -15.24 3.55 24.61
N MET A 387 -16.29 3.89 25.35
CA MET A 387 -16.48 3.44 26.73
C MET A 387 -16.59 1.92 26.85
N ARG A 388 -17.30 1.26 25.93
CA ARG A 388 -17.38 -0.22 25.91
C ARG A 388 -16.02 -0.86 25.65
N ALA A 389 -15.26 -0.32 24.70
CA ALA A 389 -13.93 -0.83 24.39
C ALA A 389 -12.96 -0.64 25.58
N ASP A 390 -12.99 0.52 26.23
CA ASP A 390 -12.20 0.79 27.44
C ASP A 390 -12.58 -0.15 28.59
N LEU A 391 -13.88 -0.30 28.89
CA LEU A 391 -14.35 -1.21 29.93
C LEU A 391 -13.95 -2.68 29.65
N LEU A 392 -14.06 -3.13 28.40
CA LEU A 392 -13.63 -4.48 28.00
C LEU A 392 -12.11 -4.63 28.12
N GLY A 393 -11.34 -3.60 27.74
CA GLY A 393 -9.88 -3.57 27.90
C GLY A 393 -9.46 -3.66 29.35
N GLN A 394 -10.08 -2.85 30.22
CA GLN A 394 -9.82 -2.86 31.68
C GLN A 394 -10.24 -4.19 32.32
N LEU A 395 -11.41 -4.74 31.94
CA LEU A 395 -11.85 -6.06 32.41
C LEU A 395 -10.88 -7.16 31.99
N SER A 396 -10.50 -7.21 30.70
CA SER A 396 -9.54 -8.18 30.19
C SER A 396 -8.17 -8.03 30.86
N GLY A 397 -7.71 -6.80 31.05
CA GLY A 397 -6.44 -6.51 31.75
C GLY A 397 -6.48 -6.98 33.20
N GLY A 398 -7.55 -6.67 33.94
CA GLY A 398 -7.75 -7.12 35.32
C GLY A 398 -7.86 -8.64 35.45
N LEU A 399 -8.58 -9.29 34.53
CA LEU A 399 -8.68 -10.76 34.50
C LEU A 399 -7.34 -11.42 34.22
N ARG A 400 -6.52 -10.91 33.29
CA ARG A 400 -5.17 -11.44 33.03
C ARG A 400 -4.22 -11.29 34.21
N GLN A 401 -4.37 -10.22 35.02
CA GLN A 401 -3.60 -10.06 36.24
C GLN A 401 -4.07 -11.00 37.36
N THR A 402 -5.38 -11.21 37.47
CA THR A 402 -5.98 -12.06 38.53
C THR A 402 -5.81 -13.56 38.23
N TYR A 403 -5.91 -13.93 36.95
CA TYR A 403 -5.82 -15.30 36.46
C TYR A 403 -4.61 -15.41 35.52
N PRO A 404 -3.40 -15.62 36.05
CA PRO A 404 -2.21 -15.79 35.23
C PRO A 404 -2.35 -17.03 34.35
N VAL A 405 -2.19 -16.84 33.03
CA VAL A 405 -2.22 -17.92 32.05
C VAL A 405 -0.79 -18.26 31.66
N SER A 406 -0.40 -19.52 31.82
CA SER A 406 0.86 -20.05 31.30
C SER A 406 0.63 -20.73 29.95
N ILE A 407 1.35 -20.32 28.92
CA ILE A 407 1.35 -21.02 27.63
C ILE A 407 2.38 -22.15 27.71
N ASN A 408 1.94 -23.37 27.44
CA ASN A 408 2.86 -24.50 27.29
C ASN A 408 3.47 -24.45 25.88
N ALA A 409 4.58 -23.72 25.73
CA ALA A 409 5.25 -23.52 24.45
C ALA A 409 5.57 -24.85 23.74
N ALA A 410 5.99 -25.88 24.49
CA ALA A 410 6.31 -27.19 23.94
C ALA A 410 5.12 -27.91 23.28
N SER A 411 3.88 -27.63 23.69
CA SER A 411 2.68 -28.17 23.04
C SER A 411 2.23 -27.35 21.83
N LEU A 412 2.58 -26.06 21.78
CA LEU A 412 2.27 -25.17 20.66
C LEU A 412 3.24 -25.42 19.50
N ASP A 413 4.52 -25.58 19.81
CA ASP A 413 5.58 -25.88 18.84
C ASP A 413 5.50 -27.31 18.26
N ALA A 414 4.63 -28.16 18.80
CA ALA A 414 4.37 -29.50 18.28
C ALA A 414 3.18 -29.55 17.29
N LEU A 415 2.43 -28.45 17.16
CA LEU A 415 1.26 -28.32 16.28
C LEU A 415 1.55 -27.54 14.99
N PHE A 416 2.70 -26.87 14.93
CA PHE A 416 3.28 -26.19 13.77
C PHE A 416 4.66 -26.78 13.50
#